data_AF-A0A0N1BJP6-F1
#
_entry.id   AF-A0A0N1BJP6-F1
#
_cell.length_a   1.000
_cell.length_b   1.000
_cell.length_c   1.000
_cell.angle_alpha   90.00
_cell.angle_beta   90.00
_cell.angle_gamma   90.00
#
_symmetry.space_group_name_H-M   'P 1'
#
loop_
_entity.id
_entity.type
_entity.pdbx_description
1 polymer ?
#
loop_
_entity_poly.entity_id
_entity_poly.type
_entity_poly.pdbx_seq_one_letter_code
_entity_poly.pdbx_strand_id
1 'polypeptide(L)'
;MADRYCIRPDGDHPLTWALAESDGWVVLDPSQFEGLSLPGARQLRGYETVRDGVRLRILTANNRFRGWNAGITYFNLCWVSAEPFDRQELDEEIRSQLAIPGFRQEGARVYAWVPLPNGGRRIVGSREFQRRFHAIAREDGMRMLLSNDRQGMVAATYMKATEDCEGWCY
;
A
#
# COMPACT_ATOMS: atom_id res chain seq x y z
N MET A 1 -3.24 11.65 2.69
CA MET A 1 -4.30 10.75 2.12
C MET A 1 -4.11 9.26 2.46
N ALA A 2 -2.91 8.71 2.22
CA ALA A 2 -2.60 7.30 2.49
C ALA A 2 -2.92 6.89 3.94
N ASP A 3 -2.70 7.79 4.90
CA ASP A 3 -3.02 7.54 6.29
C ASP A 3 -4.49 7.19 6.54
N ARG A 4 -5.42 8.00 6.02
CA ARG A 4 -6.87 7.81 6.23
C ARG A 4 -7.39 6.52 5.60
N TYR A 5 -7.00 6.22 4.37
CA TYR A 5 -7.61 5.14 3.59
C TYR A 5 -6.81 3.84 3.58
N CYS A 6 -5.52 3.86 3.89
CA CYS A 6 -4.68 2.66 3.84
C CYS A 6 -4.00 2.32 5.17
N ILE A 7 -3.37 3.29 5.84
CA ILE A 7 -2.55 3.02 7.03
C ILE A 7 -3.44 2.82 8.27
N ARG A 8 -4.38 3.73 8.54
CA ARG A 8 -5.33 3.60 9.66
C ARG A 8 -6.24 2.38 9.54
N PRO A 9 -6.78 2.05 8.36
CA PRO A 9 -7.49 0.79 8.17
C PRO A 9 -6.61 -0.45 8.27
N ASP A 10 -5.27 -0.31 8.25
CA ASP A 10 -4.32 -1.41 8.38
C ASP A 10 -4.64 -2.57 7.43
N GLY A 11 -4.86 -2.26 6.15
CA GLY A 11 -5.18 -3.26 5.11
C GLY A 11 -6.56 -3.91 5.22
N ASP A 12 -7.47 -3.39 6.05
CA ASP A 12 -8.90 -3.75 6.04
C ASP A 12 -9.59 -3.09 4.83
N HIS A 13 -9.78 -3.87 3.76
CA HIS A 13 -10.40 -3.36 2.54
C HIS A 13 -11.85 -2.90 2.74
N PRO A 14 -12.75 -3.67 3.40
CA PRO A 14 -14.10 -3.19 3.72
C PRO A 14 -14.13 -1.84 4.43
N LEU A 15 -13.25 -1.62 5.42
CA LEU A 15 -13.17 -0.34 6.12
C LEU A 15 -12.68 0.78 5.19
N THR A 16 -11.66 0.52 4.36
CA THR A 16 -11.22 1.47 3.33
C THR A 16 -12.36 1.87 2.40
N TRP A 17 -13.17 0.91 1.95
CA TRP A 17 -14.31 1.13 1.05
C TRP A 17 -15.40 1.96 1.73
N ALA A 18 -15.78 1.60 2.95
CA ALA A 18 -16.78 2.33 3.71
C ALA A 18 -16.37 3.80 3.94
N LEU A 19 -15.09 4.06 4.20
CA LEU A 19 -14.55 5.42 4.34
C LEU A 19 -14.57 6.20 3.02
N ALA A 20 -14.23 5.56 1.90
CA ALA A 20 -14.30 6.21 0.58
C ALA A 20 -15.75 6.55 0.20
N GLU A 21 -16.67 5.62 0.43
CA GLU A 21 -18.10 5.80 0.19
C GLU A 21 -18.69 6.90 1.08
N SER A 22 -18.35 6.93 2.38
CA SER A 22 -18.80 7.99 3.29
C SER A 22 -18.28 9.37 2.90
N ASP A 23 -17.11 9.43 2.27
CA ASP A 23 -16.47 10.67 1.83
C ASP A 23 -16.92 11.07 0.40
N GLY A 24 -17.89 10.35 -0.18
CA GLY A 24 -18.50 10.68 -1.48
C GLY A 24 -17.66 10.30 -2.69
N TRP A 25 -16.71 9.39 -2.55
CA TRP A 25 -15.91 8.91 -3.68
C TRP A 25 -16.75 8.05 -4.62
N VAL A 26 -16.44 8.11 -5.91
CA VAL A 26 -17.13 7.34 -6.94
C VAL A 26 -16.41 6.01 -7.14
N VAL A 27 -17.16 4.91 -7.14
CA VAL A 27 -16.63 3.58 -7.45
C VAL A 27 -16.17 3.55 -8.91
N LEU A 28 -15.00 2.99 -9.16
CA LEU A 28 -14.47 2.79 -10.51
C LEU A 28 -14.89 1.41 -11.05
N ASP A 29 -15.32 1.40 -12.31
CA ASP A 29 -15.44 0.18 -13.11
C ASP A 29 -14.05 -0.38 -13.46
N PRO A 30 -13.89 -1.72 -13.55
CA PRO A 30 -12.61 -2.35 -13.92
C PRO A 30 -11.96 -1.82 -15.19
N SER A 31 -12.77 -1.49 -16.20
CA SER A 31 -12.30 -0.90 -17.46
C SER A 31 -11.68 0.49 -17.29
N GLN A 32 -12.06 1.24 -16.25
CA GLN A 32 -11.57 2.60 -15.99
C GLN A 32 -10.17 2.61 -15.37
N PHE A 33 -9.66 1.45 -14.96
CA PHE A 33 -8.32 1.31 -14.37
C PHE A 33 -7.49 0.18 -15.00
N GLU A 34 -7.82 -0.29 -16.21
CA GLU A 34 -7.01 -1.29 -16.94
C GLU A 34 -5.54 -0.85 -17.15
N GLY A 35 -5.28 0.46 -17.26
CA GLY A 35 -3.91 1.02 -17.29
C GLY A 35 -3.22 1.09 -15.92
N LEU A 36 -3.97 1.03 -14.82
CA LEU A 36 -3.49 1.07 -13.44
C LEU A 36 -3.31 -0.36 -12.92
N SER A 37 -2.32 -1.06 -13.45
CA SER A 37 -1.98 -2.40 -12.97
C SER A 37 -1.10 -2.32 -11.70
N LEU A 38 -1.60 -2.88 -10.59
CA LEU A 38 -0.76 -3.32 -9.48
C LEU A 38 -0.18 -4.70 -9.84
N PRO A 39 1.15 -4.88 -9.94
CA PRO A 39 1.74 -6.14 -10.36
C PRO A 39 1.30 -7.31 -9.46
N GLY A 40 0.73 -8.36 -10.04
CA GLY A 40 0.30 -9.57 -9.32
C GLY A 40 -1.05 -9.46 -8.58
N ALA A 41 -1.68 -8.27 -8.58
CA ALA A 41 -2.97 -8.05 -7.97
C ALA A 41 -4.11 -8.73 -8.72
N ARG A 42 -5.04 -9.34 -7.98
CA ARG A 42 -6.34 -9.82 -8.48
C ARG A 42 -7.47 -9.07 -7.77
N GLN A 43 -8.66 -9.05 -8.39
CA GLN A 43 -9.87 -8.49 -7.80
C GLN A 43 -9.70 -7.02 -7.33
N LEU A 44 -9.09 -6.22 -8.19
CA LEU A 44 -8.94 -4.78 -7.94
C LEU A 44 -10.33 -4.16 -7.75
N ARG A 45 -10.47 -3.41 -6.65
CA ARG A 45 -11.60 -2.50 -6.43
C ARG A 45 -11.06 -1.09 -6.31
N GLY A 46 -11.69 -0.17 -7.01
CA GLY A 46 -11.20 1.20 -7.15
C GLY A 46 -12.24 2.25 -6.78
N TYR A 47 -11.76 3.39 -6.30
CA TYR A 47 -12.52 4.60 -6.06
C TYR A 47 -11.77 5.79 -6.64
N GLU A 48 -12.50 6.79 -7.12
CA GLU A 48 -11.95 8.05 -7.62
C GLU A 48 -12.72 9.25 -7.05
N THR A 49 -12.00 10.34 -6.83
CA THR A 49 -12.56 11.67 -6.62
C THR A 49 -11.66 12.70 -7.29
N VAL A 50 -12.21 13.88 -7.59
CA VAL A 50 -11.43 15.04 -8.00
C VAL A 50 -11.56 16.11 -6.91
N ARG A 51 -10.44 16.67 -6.47
CA ARG A 51 -10.40 17.77 -5.49
C ARG A 51 -9.42 18.82 -5.99
N ASP A 52 -9.88 20.07 -6.11
CA ASP A 52 -9.03 21.20 -6.55
C ASP A 52 -8.24 20.93 -7.85
N GLY A 53 -8.86 20.20 -8.79
CA GLY A 53 -8.23 19.82 -10.07
C GLY A 53 -7.26 18.64 -9.98
N VAL A 54 -7.03 18.08 -8.79
CA VAL A 54 -6.22 16.88 -8.58
C VAL A 54 -7.14 15.66 -8.59
N ARG A 55 -6.86 14.71 -9.47
CA ARG A 55 -7.52 13.40 -9.48
C ARG A 55 -6.88 12.51 -8.42
N LEU A 56 -7.71 12.00 -7.53
CA LEU A 56 -7.30 11.09 -6.47
C LEU A 56 -7.93 9.72 -6.69
N ARG A 57 -7.15 8.66 -6.51
CA ARG A 57 -7.64 7.29 -6.62
C ARG A 57 -7.25 6.46 -5.41
N ILE A 58 -8.12 5.54 -5.03
CA ILE A 58 -7.84 4.45 -4.09
C ILE A 58 -8.04 3.15 -4.85
N LEU A 59 -7.06 2.26 -4.85
CA LEU A 59 -7.19 0.90 -5.36
C LEU A 59 -6.85 -0.08 -4.23
N THR A 60 -7.73 -1.03 -3.95
CA THR A 60 -7.46 -2.15 -3.05
C THR A 60 -7.38 -3.43 -3.83
N ALA A 61 -6.44 -4.30 -3.47
CA ALA A 61 -6.33 -5.61 -4.08
C ALA A 61 -5.67 -6.60 -3.14
N ASN A 62 -5.90 -7.88 -3.39
CA ASN A 62 -5.11 -8.93 -2.79
C ASN A 62 -3.98 -9.35 -3.73
N ASN A 63 -2.83 -9.70 -3.16
CA ASN A 63 -1.64 -10.05 -3.92
C ASN A 63 -0.86 -11.18 -3.25
N ARG A 64 -0.06 -11.90 -4.03
CA ARG A 64 0.85 -12.93 -3.54
C ARG A 64 2.24 -12.70 -4.11
N PHE A 65 3.24 -12.69 -3.24
CA PHE A 65 4.64 -12.70 -3.64
C PHE A 65 5.28 -14.04 -3.30
N ARG A 66 5.94 -14.63 -4.28
CA ARG A 66 6.72 -15.85 -4.10
C ARG A 66 8.19 -15.47 -3.89
N GLY A 67 8.70 -15.74 -2.70
CA GLY A 67 10.12 -15.60 -2.42
C GLY A 67 10.90 -16.81 -2.91
N TRP A 68 12.13 -16.58 -3.37
CA TRP A 68 13.06 -17.67 -3.64
C TRP A 68 13.34 -18.44 -2.33
N ASN A 69 12.96 -19.72 -2.26
CA ASN A 69 13.06 -20.58 -1.08
C ASN A 69 12.35 -20.09 0.21
N ALA A 70 11.53 -19.04 0.15
CA ALA A 70 10.87 -18.44 1.33
C ALA A 70 9.35 -18.71 1.41
N GLY A 71 8.82 -19.50 0.48
CA GLY A 71 7.38 -19.76 0.38
C GLY A 71 6.61 -18.62 -0.31
N ILE A 72 5.29 -18.65 -0.15
CA ILE A 72 4.37 -17.61 -0.65
C ILE A 72 3.99 -16.72 0.53
N THR A 73 4.04 -15.41 0.32
CA THR A 73 3.51 -14.41 1.25
C THR A 73 2.32 -13.73 0.60
N TYR A 74 1.22 -13.65 1.32
CA TYR A 74 0.00 -12.97 0.88
C TYR A 74 -0.06 -11.56 1.45
N PHE A 75 -0.66 -10.64 0.70
CA PHE A 75 -0.76 -9.25 1.08
C PHE A 75 -2.12 -8.67 0.73
N ASN A 76 -2.63 -7.86 1.65
CA ASN A 76 -3.66 -6.86 1.39
C ASN A 76 -2.96 -5.57 0.96
N LEU A 77 -3.29 -5.07 -0.23
CA LEU A 77 -2.72 -3.88 -0.82
C LEU A 77 -3.77 -2.79 -0.82
N CYS A 78 -3.36 -1.62 -0.35
CA CYS A 78 -4.11 -0.39 -0.54
C CYS A 78 -3.20 0.63 -1.19
N TRP A 79 -3.56 1.07 -2.39
CA TRP A 79 -2.82 2.01 -3.19
C TRP A 79 -3.61 3.30 -3.27
N VAL A 80 -2.95 4.42 -3.01
CA VAL A 80 -3.52 5.74 -3.25
C VAL A 80 -2.66 6.52 -4.21
N SER A 81 -3.27 7.23 -5.14
CA SER A 81 -2.55 8.08 -6.07
C SER A 81 -3.17 9.45 -6.21
N ALA A 82 -2.34 10.39 -6.66
CA ALA A 82 -2.74 11.73 -7.01
C ALA A 82 -2.12 12.12 -8.36
N GLU A 83 -2.91 12.76 -9.23
CA GLU A 83 -2.48 13.22 -10.55
C GLU A 83 -3.21 14.53 -10.91
N PRO A 84 -2.50 15.64 -11.17
CA PRO A 84 -1.06 15.84 -10.94
C PRO A 84 -0.73 15.98 -9.45
N PHE A 85 0.46 15.55 -9.01
CA PHE A 85 0.92 15.74 -7.62
C PHE A 85 2.45 15.72 -7.53
N ASP A 86 3.03 16.41 -6.53
CA ASP A 86 4.48 16.44 -6.31
C ASP A 86 4.93 15.25 -5.44
N ARG A 87 5.93 14.49 -5.91
CA ARG A 87 6.49 13.35 -5.18
C ARG A 87 7.18 13.76 -3.88
N GLN A 88 7.86 14.89 -3.87
CA GLN A 88 8.56 15.40 -2.69
C GLN A 88 7.56 15.73 -1.57
N GLU A 89 6.43 16.35 -1.90
CA GLU A 89 5.35 16.61 -0.94
C GLU A 89 4.82 15.30 -0.33
N LEU A 90 4.62 14.26 -1.13
CA LEU A 90 4.23 12.95 -0.62
C LEU A 90 5.29 12.34 0.32
N ASP A 91 6.56 12.38 -0.05
CA ASP A 91 7.66 11.84 0.76
C ASP A 91 7.78 12.56 2.11
N GLU A 92 7.54 13.87 2.14
CA GLU A 92 7.50 14.70 3.33
C GLU A 92 6.27 14.41 4.21
N GLU A 93 5.08 14.29 3.61
CA GLU A 93 3.85 13.87 4.30
C GLU A 93 4.08 12.52 4.99
N ILE A 94 4.58 11.52 4.25
CA ILE A 94 4.84 10.18 4.78
C ILE A 94 5.83 10.22 5.94
N ARG A 95 6.94 10.97 5.80
CA ARG A 95 7.95 11.08 6.87
C ARG A 95 7.37 11.71 8.13
N SER A 96 6.57 12.76 7.98
CA SER A 96 5.95 13.45 9.12
C SER A 96 4.96 12.56 9.86
N GLN A 97 4.19 11.73 9.14
CA GLN A 97 3.14 10.89 9.72
C GLN A 97 3.67 9.58 10.29
N LEU A 98 4.62 8.94 9.60
CA LEU A 98 5.11 7.62 10.01
C LEU A 98 6.28 7.69 10.99
N ALA A 99 7.10 8.75 10.94
CA ALA A 99 8.37 8.86 11.68
C ALA A 99 9.31 7.64 11.47
N ILE A 100 9.19 6.97 10.32
CA ILE A 100 10.02 5.82 9.93
C ILE A 100 10.99 6.26 8.82
N PRO A 101 12.30 5.97 8.94
CA PRO A 101 13.24 6.24 7.87
C PRO A 101 12.98 5.33 6.67
N GLY A 102 12.72 5.93 5.51
CA GLY A 102 12.57 5.20 4.26
C GLY A 102 13.88 4.99 3.51
N PHE A 103 14.01 3.89 2.77
CA PHE A 103 15.15 3.57 1.90
C PHE A 103 14.72 3.39 0.44
N ARG A 104 15.65 3.53 -0.51
CA ARG A 104 15.35 3.36 -1.95
C ARG A 104 15.41 1.88 -2.34
N GLN A 105 14.43 1.42 -3.11
CA GLN A 105 14.40 0.09 -3.73
C GLN A 105 13.67 0.22 -5.08
N GLU A 106 14.34 -0.13 -6.19
CA GLU A 106 13.74 -0.23 -7.53
C GLU A 106 12.88 0.98 -7.96
N GLY A 107 13.37 2.20 -7.73
CA GLY A 107 12.67 3.44 -8.09
C GLY A 107 11.58 3.90 -7.10
N ALA A 108 11.21 3.04 -6.15
CA ALA A 108 10.35 3.38 -5.03
C ALA A 108 11.16 3.75 -3.78
N ARG A 109 10.50 4.44 -2.85
CA ARG A 109 10.98 4.59 -1.48
C ARG A 109 10.13 3.71 -0.57
N VAL A 110 10.78 2.88 0.21
CA VAL A 110 10.16 1.86 1.06
C VAL A 110 10.30 2.28 2.51
N TYR A 111 9.18 2.22 3.23
CA TYR A 111 9.07 2.43 4.67
C TYR A 111 8.49 1.14 5.25
N ALA A 112 9.26 0.41 6.05
CA ALA A 112 8.85 -0.91 6.54
C ALA A 112 8.97 -1.00 8.06
N TRP A 113 7.98 -1.61 8.70
CA TRP A 113 7.94 -1.79 10.15
C TRP A 113 7.13 -3.00 10.57
N VAL A 114 7.36 -3.45 11.79
CA VAL A 114 6.56 -4.46 12.50
C VAL A 114 5.83 -3.77 13.65
N PRO A 115 4.49 -3.89 13.74
CA PRO A 115 3.75 -3.40 14.90
C PRO A 115 4.11 -4.23 16.14
N LEU A 116 4.28 -3.56 17.29
CA LEU A 116 4.58 -4.21 18.56
C LEU A 116 3.33 -4.25 19.46
N PRO A 117 3.18 -5.25 20.35
CA PRO A 117 2.01 -5.38 21.23
C PRO A 117 1.74 -4.17 22.13
N ASN A 118 2.77 -3.38 22.43
CA ASN A 118 2.68 -2.17 23.23
C ASN A 118 2.23 -0.92 22.43
N GLY A 119 1.78 -1.09 21.19
CA GLY A 119 1.44 0.00 20.26
C GLY A 119 2.65 0.66 19.59
N GLY A 120 3.87 0.22 19.92
CA GLY A 120 5.10 0.66 19.29
C GLY A 120 5.30 0.06 17.89
N ARG A 121 6.42 0.44 17.27
CA ARG A 121 6.83 -0.06 15.95
C ARG A 121 8.30 -0.42 15.98
N ARG A 122 8.66 -1.58 15.41
CA ARG A 122 10.06 -1.94 15.12
C ARG A 122 10.35 -1.62 13.66
N ILE A 123 11.30 -0.72 13.42
CA ILE A 123 11.71 -0.33 12.07
C ILE A 123 12.44 -1.50 11.40
N VAL A 124 12.12 -1.79 10.14
CA VAL A 124 12.83 -2.76 9.30
C VAL A 124 13.73 -2.00 8.34
N GLY A 125 15.04 -2.06 8.58
CA GLY A 125 16.02 -1.36 7.75
C GLY A 125 16.30 -2.06 6.41
N SER A 126 16.87 -1.35 5.45
CA SER A 126 17.13 -1.85 4.09
C SER A 126 17.85 -3.21 4.04
N ARG A 127 18.91 -3.41 4.84
CA ARG A 127 19.67 -4.68 4.85
C ARG A 127 18.84 -5.85 5.38
N GLU A 128 18.06 -5.61 6.42
CA GLU A 128 17.17 -6.62 7.01
C GLU A 128 16.04 -6.95 6.04
N PHE A 129 15.43 -5.93 5.44
CA PHE A 129 14.42 -6.06 4.41
C PHE A 129 14.91 -6.94 3.25
N GLN A 130 16.05 -6.62 2.64
CA GLN A 130 16.58 -7.38 1.50
C GLN A 130 16.88 -8.85 1.83
N ARG A 131 17.29 -9.15 3.07
CA ARG A 131 17.66 -10.51 3.48
C ARG A 131 16.47 -11.35 3.95
N ARG A 132 15.48 -10.72 4.58
CA ARG A 132 14.46 -11.42 5.37
C ARG A 132 13.03 -10.94 5.09
N PHE A 133 12.79 -10.15 4.04
CA PHE A 133 11.47 -9.61 3.69
C PHE A 133 10.31 -10.59 3.90
N HIS A 134 10.38 -11.75 3.24
CA HIS A 134 9.32 -12.76 3.31
C HIS A 134 9.12 -13.35 4.70
N ALA A 135 10.22 -13.61 5.41
CA ALA A 135 10.16 -14.15 6.77
C ALA A 135 9.52 -13.13 7.71
N ILE A 136 9.99 -11.88 7.71
CA ILE A 136 9.46 -10.81 8.58
C ILE A 136 8.01 -10.49 8.23
N ALA A 137 7.65 -10.46 6.95
CA ALA A 137 6.27 -10.26 6.51
C ALA A 137 5.34 -11.31 7.13
N ARG A 138 5.68 -12.59 6.98
CA ARG A 138 4.83 -13.70 7.39
C ARG A 138 4.85 -13.95 8.91
N GLU A 139 6.04 -13.91 9.52
CA GLU A 139 6.25 -14.32 10.91
C GLU A 139 5.99 -13.18 11.88
N ASP A 140 6.35 -11.95 11.50
CA ASP A 140 6.24 -10.78 12.37
C ASP A 140 5.11 -9.83 11.94
N GLY A 141 4.36 -10.16 10.88
CA GLY A 141 3.27 -9.32 10.39
C GLY A 141 3.73 -7.95 9.89
N MET A 142 4.81 -7.91 9.10
CA MET A 142 5.35 -6.64 8.58
C MET A 142 4.29 -5.81 7.84
N ARG A 143 4.36 -4.50 8.05
CA ARG A 143 3.69 -3.49 7.24
C ARG A 143 4.72 -2.76 6.40
N MET A 144 4.30 -2.34 5.22
CA MET A 144 5.14 -1.61 4.30
C MET A 144 4.34 -0.51 3.62
N LEU A 145 4.96 0.65 3.46
CA LEU A 145 4.50 1.71 2.58
C LEU A 145 5.56 1.97 1.52
N LEU A 146 5.15 2.01 0.24
CA LEU A 146 6.01 2.35 -0.88
C LEU A 146 5.53 3.66 -1.50
N SER A 147 6.40 4.65 -1.66
CA SER A 147 6.11 5.82 -2.49
C SER A 147 6.85 5.74 -3.83
N ASN A 148 6.14 6.01 -4.92
CA ASN A 148 6.70 6.04 -6.26
C ASN A 148 6.02 7.12 -7.12
N ASP A 149 6.68 7.44 -8.23
CA ASP A 149 6.13 8.25 -9.30
C ASP A 149 6.22 7.42 -10.57
N ARG A 150 5.08 7.25 -11.24
CA ARG A 150 5.01 6.57 -12.53
C ARG A 150 4.30 7.49 -13.51
N GLN A 151 5.08 8.11 -14.39
CA GLN A 151 4.59 8.96 -15.48
C GLN A 151 3.75 10.17 -14.99
N GLY A 152 4.15 10.79 -13.86
CA GLY A 152 3.46 11.96 -13.30
C GLY A 152 2.31 11.62 -12.35
N MET A 153 1.99 10.34 -12.22
CA MET A 153 1.12 9.83 -11.16
C MET A 153 1.96 9.45 -9.95
N VAL A 154 1.84 10.24 -8.89
CA VAL A 154 2.48 9.97 -7.61
C VAL A 154 1.57 9.06 -6.80
N ALA A 155 2.15 8.01 -6.22
CA ALA A 155 1.41 7.01 -5.48
C ALA A 155 2.09 6.57 -4.19
N ALA A 156 1.25 6.18 -3.23
CA ALA A 156 1.62 5.49 -2.01
C ALA A 156 0.91 4.14 -1.96
N THR A 157 1.68 3.06 -1.91
CA THR A 157 1.18 1.69 -1.79
C THR A 157 1.42 1.20 -0.37
N TYR A 158 0.36 0.95 0.36
CA TYR A 158 0.40 0.27 1.64
C TYR A 158 0.22 -1.24 1.43
N MET A 159 1.00 -2.02 2.17
CA MET A 159 0.97 -3.47 2.13
C MET A 159 0.98 -4.03 3.54
N LYS A 160 0.01 -4.89 3.82
CA LYS A 160 -0.07 -5.70 5.03
C LYS A 160 0.05 -7.16 4.66
N ALA A 161 1.01 -7.85 5.26
CA ALA A 161 1.09 -9.29 5.16
C ALA A 161 -0.10 -9.97 5.87
N THR A 162 -0.63 -11.01 5.25
CA THR A 162 -1.71 -11.84 5.77
C THR A 162 -1.24 -13.30 5.87
N GLU A 163 -1.83 -14.05 6.80
CA GLU A 163 -1.48 -15.47 7.01
C GLU A 163 -1.90 -16.35 5.82
N ASP A 164 -3.01 -15.99 5.17
CA ASP A 164 -3.55 -16.68 4.01
C ASP A 164 -4.10 -15.72 2.95
N CYS A 165 -4.80 -16.29 1.97
CA CYS A 165 -5.43 -15.61 0.86
C CYS A 165 -6.96 -15.58 0.98
N GLU A 166 -7.51 -15.39 2.19
CA GLU A 166 -8.94 -15.25 2.53
C GLU A 166 -9.90 -15.22 1.32
N GLY A 167 -10.22 -16.39 0.76
CA GLY A 167 -11.25 -16.55 -0.29
C GLY A 167 -10.91 -16.10 -1.72
N TRP A 168 -9.67 -15.73 -2.07
CA TRP A 168 -9.31 -15.29 -3.45
C TRP A 168 -8.20 -16.12 -4.11
N CYS A 169 -7.78 -17.22 -3.47
CA CYS A 169 -6.77 -18.15 -3.99
C CYS A 169 -7.22 -19.04 -5.17
N TYR A 170 -8.49 -18.97 -5.57
CA TYR A 170 -9.06 -19.83 -6.61
C TYR A 170 -8.58 -19.44 -8.03
#